data_AF-A0A4R6K8D8-F1
#
_entry.id   AF-A0A4R6K8D8-F1
#
_cell.length_a   1.000
_cell.length_b   1.000
_cell.length_c   1.000
_cell.angle_alpha   90.00
_cell.angle_beta   90.00
_cell.angle_gamma   90.00
#
_symmetry.space_group_name_H-M   'P 1'
#
loop_
_entity.id
_entity.type
_entity.pdbx_description
1 polymer ?
#
loop_
_entity_poly.entity_id
_entity_poly.type
_entity_poly.pdbx_seq_one_letter_code
_entity_poly.pdbx_strand_id
1 'polypeptide(L)'
;MTLADEPRRLLPLADGHGGRSSMTCLYRCGNACAHPAPNTSGNEYFGDAVKTEVSRRGIFKAGAVGALVIGAGATGAVPAAAAPSSGAAASGSSSLAGGPTGAGLTFKAIPPNTLDAVIVPNGYDEKVLIRWGDPILPGALAFDVDNQSPASQAGQFGYNNDFLVVVPLDRKFTRGLLVVNHEYTNEELMFRGYAGGATATVQQMRIALAAHGMSVVEVERVDRTGEWRIVTHGRRHYNRRLTGYTPMEFTGPAAGSPLLRTAADPHGVRVLGSLNNCSGGLTPWGTVLSGEENFNQYFVGGDGAPAGAKPALARYGIDVSKRYPSGSRYWDKADARFDVSKNPQEPNRFGWIMEVDPYDADSTPRKHTALGRFKHEGAAVVVAKSGQVVAYMGDDERFDYMYKFVSDRKLRTGNSKADRESNRRLLESGSLYVAKLGFTSAGEIDGTGKLPSDGAFNGTGTWIPLTRGGKSLVAGMAIDEVLVHTRLAADRPARPRWTGPRTSRSAS
;
A
#
# COMPACT_ATOMS: atom_id res chain seq x y z
N MET A 1 -54.63 -18.41 -19.15
CA MET A 1 -54.42 -19.78 -18.64
C MET A 1 -52.92 -19.96 -18.50
N THR A 2 -52.47 -20.14 -17.25
CA THR A 2 -51.13 -20.60 -16.77
C THR A 2 -49.90 -19.87 -17.34
N LEU A 3 -49.28 -18.89 -16.67
CA LEU A 3 -48.54 -18.92 -15.38
C LEU A 3 -47.56 -20.10 -15.25
N ALA A 4 -46.28 -19.79 -15.37
CA ALA A 4 -45.21 -20.36 -14.56
C ALA A 4 -44.07 -19.32 -14.46
N ASP A 5 -44.26 -18.37 -13.54
CA ASP A 5 -43.20 -17.62 -12.88
C ASP A 5 -42.40 -18.62 -12.02
N GLU A 6 -41.18 -18.94 -12.42
CA GLU A 6 -40.17 -19.51 -11.52
C GLU A 6 -39.14 -18.41 -11.27
N PRO A 7 -39.23 -17.66 -10.15
CA PRO A 7 -38.19 -16.72 -9.79
C PRO A 7 -36.94 -17.54 -9.48
N ARG A 8 -35.92 -17.43 -10.34
CA ARG A 8 -34.58 -17.94 -10.02
C ARG A 8 -34.19 -17.43 -8.64
N ARG A 9 -34.20 -18.32 -7.64
CA ARG A 9 -33.66 -18.06 -6.31
C ARG A 9 -32.19 -17.67 -6.50
N LEU A 10 -31.92 -16.36 -6.44
CA LEU A 10 -30.58 -15.86 -6.20
C LEU A 10 -30.19 -16.39 -4.83
N LEU A 11 -29.24 -17.33 -4.82
CA LEU A 11 -28.50 -17.69 -3.61
C LEU A 11 -27.97 -16.39 -2.99
N PRO A 12 -27.92 -16.25 -1.65
CA PRO A 12 -27.36 -15.08 -1.00
C PRO A 12 -25.86 -15.04 -1.29
N LEU A 13 -25.50 -14.48 -2.42
CA LEU A 13 -24.13 -14.11 -2.74
C LEU A 13 -23.75 -13.02 -1.74
N ALA A 14 -22.65 -13.26 -1.04
CA ALA A 14 -22.02 -12.37 -0.08
C ALA A 14 -22.16 -10.90 -0.51
N ASP A 15 -22.52 -10.03 0.44
CA ASP A 15 -22.59 -8.58 0.27
C ASP A 15 -21.49 -8.09 -0.69
N GLY A 16 -21.88 -7.79 -1.92
CA GLY A 16 -20.94 -7.40 -2.96
C GLY A 16 -20.19 -6.14 -2.51
N HIS A 17 -18.88 -6.25 -2.34
CA HIS A 17 -18.03 -5.08 -2.16
C HIS A 17 -18.14 -4.21 -3.42
N GLY A 18 -18.70 -3.01 -3.27
CA GLY A 18 -19.15 -2.16 -4.38
C GLY A 18 -18.07 -1.78 -5.39
N GLY A 19 -18.52 -1.45 -6.61
CA GLY A 19 -17.83 -0.69 -7.67
C GLY A 19 -16.51 -1.20 -8.24
N ARG A 20 -15.78 -2.08 -7.55
CA ARG A 20 -14.44 -2.55 -7.91
C ARG A 20 -14.51 -3.92 -8.60
N SER A 21 -13.79 -4.08 -9.71
CA SER A 21 -13.67 -5.36 -10.41
C SER A 21 -13.09 -6.45 -9.49
N SER A 22 -13.61 -7.67 -9.61
CA SER A 22 -13.09 -8.84 -8.90
C SER A 22 -11.61 -9.11 -9.23
N MET A 23 -11.17 -8.80 -10.45
CA MET A 23 -9.77 -8.97 -10.86
C MET A 23 -8.85 -7.97 -10.16
N THR A 24 -9.32 -6.73 -9.90
CA THR A 24 -8.58 -5.77 -9.09
C THR A 24 -8.44 -6.26 -7.65
N CYS A 25 -9.51 -6.83 -7.07
CA CYS A 25 -9.45 -7.43 -5.73
C CYS A 25 -8.45 -8.59 -5.67
N LEU A 26 -8.44 -9.46 -6.70
CA LEU A 26 -7.53 -10.59 -6.79
C LEU A 26 -6.08 -10.15 -6.90
N TYR A 27 -5.76 -9.27 -7.85
CA TYR A 27 -4.36 -9.02 -8.22
C TYR A 27 -3.69 -7.87 -7.49
N ARG A 28 -4.45 -6.86 -7.05
CA ARG A 28 -3.90 -5.75 -6.26
C ARG A 28 -3.63 -6.20 -4.83
N CYS A 29 -4.69 -6.63 -4.15
CA CYS A 29 -4.69 -6.87 -2.70
C CYS A 29 -4.88 -8.36 -2.32
N GLY A 30 -4.71 -9.32 -3.24
CA GLY A 30 -4.78 -10.75 -2.93
C GLY A 30 -6.11 -11.24 -2.36
N ASN A 31 -7.24 -10.60 -2.72
CA ASN A 31 -8.56 -10.84 -2.11
C ASN A 31 -8.60 -10.66 -0.59
N ALA A 32 -7.84 -9.69 -0.04
CA ALA A 32 -7.78 -9.41 1.40
C ALA A 32 -9.14 -9.33 2.11
N CYS A 33 -10.20 -8.91 1.39
CA CYS A 33 -11.54 -8.81 1.96
C CYS A 33 -12.25 -10.16 2.15
N ALA A 34 -11.89 -11.19 1.37
CA ALA A 34 -12.60 -12.46 1.24
C ALA A 34 -12.10 -13.59 2.17
N HIS A 35 -11.07 -13.34 2.99
CA HIS A 35 -10.56 -14.27 4.00
C HIS A 35 -10.41 -13.55 5.36
N PRO A 36 -10.21 -14.25 6.50
CA PRO A 36 -9.98 -13.59 7.78
C PRO A 36 -8.74 -12.68 7.76
N ALA A 37 -8.75 -11.63 8.59
CA ALA A 37 -7.59 -10.77 8.77
C ALA A 37 -6.47 -11.50 9.53
N PRO A 38 -5.21 -11.49 9.03
CA PRO A 38 -4.07 -12.09 9.70
C PRO A 38 -3.75 -11.53 11.10
N ASN A 39 -4.09 -10.28 11.39
CA ASN A 39 -3.91 -9.71 12.73
C ASN A 39 -5.00 -10.19 13.69
N THR A 40 -4.67 -11.20 14.49
CA THR A 40 -5.54 -11.79 15.53
C THR A 40 -5.22 -11.30 16.95
N SER A 41 -4.39 -10.28 17.11
CA SER A 41 -4.03 -9.74 18.43
C SER A 41 -5.26 -9.26 19.22
N GLY A 42 -5.16 -9.17 20.54
CA GLY A 42 -6.21 -8.60 21.41
C GLY A 42 -6.19 -7.08 21.50
N ASN A 43 -5.34 -6.42 20.72
CA ASN A 43 -5.13 -4.98 20.78
C ASN A 43 -6.40 -4.23 20.35
N GLU A 44 -6.70 -3.09 20.97
CA GLU A 44 -7.93 -2.35 20.65
C GLU A 44 -7.94 -1.92 19.16
N TYR A 45 -9.04 -2.18 18.46
CA TYR A 45 -9.27 -1.69 17.11
C TYR A 45 -9.87 -0.29 17.19
N PHE A 46 -9.28 0.68 16.48
CA PHE A 46 -9.81 2.05 16.39
C PHE A 46 -11.32 2.11 16.07
N GLY A 47 -11.81 1.27 15.15
CA GLY A 47 -13.24 1.23 14.84
C GLY A 47 -14.10 0.58 15.94
N ASP A 48 -13.54 -0.34 16.73
CA ASP A 48 -14.24 -0.91 17.89
C ASP A 48 -14.22 0.05 19.09
N ALA A 49 -13.19 0.89 19.24
CA ALA A 49 -13.21 1.99 20.20
C ALA A 49 -14.35 2.97 19.89
N VAL A 50 -14.61 3.24 18.60
CA VAL A 50 -15.81 3.97 18.17
C VAL A 50 -17.07 3.18 18.50
N LYS A 51 -17.19 1.91 18.07
CA LYS A 51 -18.43 1.12 18.21
C LYS A 51 -18.79 0.71 19.64
N THR A 52 -17.81 0.42 20.49
CA THR A 52 -18.00 -0.02 21.88
C THR A 52 -18.58 1.12 22.72
N GLU A 53 -18.17 2.36 22.44
CA GLU A 53 -18.72 3.54 23.09
C GLU A 53 -20.13 3.90 22.54
N VAL A 54 -20.42 3.53 21.29
CA VAL A 54 -21.78 3.61 20.71
C VAL A 54 -22.74 2.57 21.29
N SER A 55 -22.30 1.31 21.46
CA SER A 55 -23.17 0.19 21.86
C SER A 55 -23.53 0.21 23.36
N ARG A 56 -22.62 0.69 24.22
CA ARG A 56 -22.85 0.83 25.67
C ARG A 56 -24.08 1.68 26.00
N ARG A 57 -24.44 2.68 25.19
CA ARG A 57 -25.64 3.52 25.40
C ARG A 57 -26.89 3.08 24.63
N GLY A 58 -26.78 2.22 23.63
CA GLY A 58 -27.95 1.55 23.04
C GLY A 58 -28.71 0.73 24.09
N ILE A 59 -27.97 0.08 24.99
CA ILE A 59 -28.53 -0.69 26.12
C ILE A 59 -29.13 0.24 27.20
N PHE A 60 -28.53 1.40 27.48
CA PHE A 60 -29.08 2.36 28.45
C PHE A 60 -30.28 3.17 27.91
N LYS A 61 -30.43 3.35 26.60
CA LYS A 61 -31.66 3.89 26.00
C LYS A 61 -32.76 2.84 25.87
N ALA A 62 -32.42 1.55 25.75
CA ALA A 62 -33.39 0.44 25.75
C ALA A 62 -33.86 0.04 27.17
N GLY A 63 -33.08 0.30 28.22
CA GLY A 63 -33.44 0.00 29.61
C GLY A 63 -34.43 0.96 30.28
N ALA A 64 -34.89 2.01 29.58
CA ALA A 64 -35.84 3.01 30.09
C ALA A 64 -37.28 2.85 29.55
N VAL A 65 -37.56 1.76 28.83
CA VAL A 65 -38.90 1.35 28.39
C VAL A 65 -39.03 -0.14 28.71
N GLY A 66 -39.85 -0.65 29.63
CA GLY A 66 -40.96 -0.07 30.38
C GLY A 66 -41.42 -1.05 31.48
N ALA A 67 -42.19 -0.52 32.43
CA ALA A 67 -43.01 -1.30 33.34
C ALA A 67 -44.47 -1.31 32.82
N LEU A 68 -45.05 -2.53 32.71
CA LEU A 68 -46.44 -2.90 32.39
C LEU A 68 -46.97 -2.51 30.98
N VAL A 69 -47.61 -3.39 30.19
CA VAL A 69 -48.85 -4.14 30.48
C VAL A 69 -48.91 -5.51 29.76
N ILE A 70 -49.62 -6.43 30.42
CA ILE A 70 -50.03 -7.81 30.11
C ILE A 70 -50.88 -7.95 28.81
N GLY A 71 -50.70 -9.02 28.03
CA GLY A 71 -51.79 -9.57 27.19
C GLY A 71 -51.43 -10.22 25.85
N ALA A 72 -51.24 -11.55 25.86
CA ALA A 72 -51.54 -12.56 24.82
C ALA A 72 -51.16 -12.37 23.34
N GLY A 73 -50.37 -13.32 22.79
CA GLY A 73 -50.45 -13.71 21.38
C GLY A 73 -49.12 -14.07 20.70
N ALA A 74 -48.92 -15.37 20.51
CA ALA A 74 -47.82 -16.07 19.83
C ALA A 74 -47.23 -15.48 18.51
N THR A 75 -45.93 -15.74 18.36
CA THR A 75 -45.13 -16.05 17.14
C THR A 75 -44.64 -14.94 16.20
N GLY A 76 -43.31 -14.84 16.08
CA GLY A 76 -42.62 -14.37 14.87
C GLY A 76 -41.52 -13.30 15.09
N ALA A 77 -40.30 -13.72 15.48
CA ALA A 77 -39.14 -12.85 15.36
C ALA A 77 -38.74 -12.72 13.88
N VAL A 78 -39.06 -11.58 13.26
CA VAL A 78 -38.56 -11.18 11.95
C VAL A 78 -37.33 -10.28 12.20
N PRO A 79 -36.11 -10.64 11.75
CA PRO A 79 -35.01 -9.69 11.76
C PRO A 79 -35.35 -8.56 10.79
N ALA A 80 -35.42 -7.32 11.31
CA ALA A 80 -35.62 -6.13 10.51
C ALA A 80 -34.43 -5.96 9.56
N ALA A 81 -34.63 -6.38 8.31
CA ALA A 81 -33.78 -6.03 7.20
C ALA A 81 -33.84 -4.50 7.02
N ALA A 82 -32.72 -3.83 7.25
CA ALA A 82 -32.55 -2.44 6.83
C ALA A 82 -32.50 -2.43 5.29
N ALA A 83 -33.62 -2.07 4.68
CA ALA A 83 -33.72 -1.77 3.26
C ALA A 83 -32.75 -0.63 2.87
N PRO A 84 -32.22 -0.64 1.63
CA PRO A 84 -31.29 0.37 1.18
C PRO A 84 -32.03 1.71 1.05
N SER A 85 -31.65 2.71 1.84
CA SER A 85 -32.11 4.08 1.62
C SER A 85 -31.47 4.62 0.34
N SER A 86 -32.29 4.76 -0.68
CA SER A 86 -32.08 5.59 -1.85
C SER A 86 -31.57 6.99 -1.48
N GLY A 87 -30.75 7.54 -2.37
CA GLY A 87 -29.96 8.74 -2.14
C GLY A 87 -30.75 9.95 -1.63
N ALA A 88 -30.29 10.49 -0.51
CA ALA A 88 -30.47 11.90 -0.19
C ALA A 88 -29.14 12.61 -0.49
N ALA A 89 -29.18 13.52 -1.46
CA ALA A 89 -28.09 14.45 -1.71
C ALA A 89 -27.85 15.27 -0.44
N ALA A 90 -26.75 15.00 0.26
CA ALA A 90 -26.27 15.88 1.32
C ALA A 90 -25.55 17.06 0.65
N SER A 91 -26.29 18.13 0.40
CA SER A 91 -25.75 19.47 0.20
C SER A 91 -25.12 19.95 1.52
N GLY A 92 -23.91 19.49 1.80
CA GLY A 92 -23.10 19.94 2.92
C GLY A 92 -22.20 21.09 2.50
N SER A 93 -22.72 22.31 2.49
CA SER A 93 -21.91 23.53 2.46
C SER A 93 -21.17 23.67 3.80
N SER A 94 -19.92 23.21 3.88
CA SER A 94 -19.03 23.54 5.00
C SER A 94 -18.30 24.84 4.70
N SER A 95 -18.92 25.95 5.09
CA SER A 95 -18.25 27.23 5.23
C SER A 95 -17.29 27.18 6.43
N LEU A 96 -16.02 26.84 6.19
CA LEU A 96 -14.93 27.13 7.12
C LEU A 96 -14.58 28.61 6.97
N ALA A 97 -15.17 29.47 7.80
CA ALA A 97 -14.79 30.87 7.90
C ALA A 97 -13.72 31.04 8.99
N GLY A 98 -12.54 31.55 8.62
CA GLY A 98 -11.57 32.03 9.62
C GLY A 98 -10.09 32.20 9.22
N GLY A 99 -9.76 32.61 7.98
CA GLY A 99 -8.41 33.07 7.64
C GLY A 99 -8.31 33.57 6.19
N PRO A 100 -7.88 34.83 5.92
CA PRO A 100 -7.82 35.34 4.55
C PRO A 100 -6.48 35.00 3.90
N THR A 101 -6.44 33.93 3.10
CA THR A 101 -5.61 33.86 1.89
C THR A 101 -6.37 33.05 0.84
N GLY A 102 -6.81 33.74 -0.22
CA GLY A 102 -7.65 33.18 -1.26
C GLY A 102 -7.00 32.04 -2.03
N ALA A 103 -7.68 30.89 -2.04
CA ALA A 103 -8.05 30.15 -3.24
C ALA A 103 -9.04 29.07 -2.79
N GLY A 104 -10.34 29.39 -2.78
CA GLY A 104 -11.35 28.34 -2.84
C GLY A 104 -11.14 27.53 -4.13
N LEU A 105 -11.66 26.31 -4.19
CA LEU A 105 -11.68 25.53 -5.43
C LEU A 105 -12.22 26.40 -6.57
N THR A 106 -11.43 26.60 -7.62
CA THR A 106 -11.76 27.50 -8.73
C THR A 106 -12.55 26.84 -9.86
N PHE A 107 -12.78 25.54 -9.76
CA PHE A 107 -13.52 24.75 -10.75
C PHE A 107 -14.81 24.18 -10.14
N LYS A 108 -15.80 23.93 -11.00
CA LYS A 108 -17.03 23.24 -10.60
C LYS A 108 -16.75 21.75 -10.41
N ALA A 109 -17.14 21.20 -9.26
CA ALA A 109 -17.03 19.77 -9.01
C ALA A 109 -17.81 18.95 -10.04
N ILE A 110 -17.22 17.84 -10.47
CA ILE A 110 -17.80 16.90 -11.44
C ILE A 110 -18.64 15.87 -10.69
N PRO A 111 -19.85 15.53 -11.16
CA PRO A 111 -20.63 14.45 -10.56
C PRO A 111 -19.99 13.08 -10.83
N PRO A 112 -20.14 12.11 -9.90
CA PRO A 112 -19.76 10.72 -10.16
C PRO A 112 -20.45 10.19 -11.43
N ASN A 113 -19.72 9.39 -12.21
CA ASN A 113 -20.23 8.75 -13.42
C ASN A 113 -19.57 7.36 -13.60
N THR A 114 -20.07 6.57 -14.55
CA THR A 114 -19.58 5.22 -14.85
C THR A 114 -19.09 5.09 -16.30
N LEU A 115 -18.69 6.20 -16.92
CA LEU A 115 -18.17 6.18 -18.29
C LEU A 115 -16.75 5.63 -18.27
N ASP A 116 -16.39 4.89 -19.33
CA ASP A 116 -14.99 4.51 -19.59
C ASP A 116 -14.22 5.67 -20.24
N ALA A 117 -14.20 6.80 -19.53
CA ALA A 117 -13.59 8.04 -19.95
C ALA A 117 -13.21 8.86 -18.71
N VAL A 118 -12.11 9.61 -18.81
CA VAL A 118 -11.77 10.60 -17.78
C VAL A 118 -12.53 11.88 -18.10
N ILE A 119 -13.36 12.32 -17.15
CA ILE A 119 -14.11 13.56 -17.25
C ILE A 119 -13.40 14.61 -16.40
N VAL A 120 -13.00 15.73 -17.01
CA VAL A 120 -12.31 16.86 -16.36
C VAL A 120 -13.23 18.09 -16.29
N PRO A 121 -12.99 19.05 -15.38
CA PRO A 121 -13.81 20.26 -15.30
C PRO A 121 -13.63 21.14 -16.55
N ASN A 122 -14.61 22.00 -16.84
CA ASN A 122 -14.48 22.96 -17.94
C ASN A 122 -13.20 23.81 -17.79
N GLY A 123 -12.46 23.95 -18.90
CA GLY A 123 -11.18 24.67 -18.92
C GLY A 123 -9.96 23.81 -18.56
N TYR A 124 -10.14 22.50 -18.36
CA TYR A 124 -9.07 21.53 -18.22
C TYR A 124 -9.03 20.61 -19.44
N ASP A 125 -7.83 20.13 -19.76
CA ASP A 125 -7.57 19.11 -20.77
C ASP A 125 -6.82 17.94 -20.13
N GLU A 126 -6.91 16.78 -20.77
CA GLU A 126 -6.14 15.61 -20.40
C GLU A 126 -5.40 15.00 -21.61
N LYS A 127 -4.30 14.31 -21.33
CA LYS A 127 -3.55 13.57 -22.34
C LYS A 127 -2.82 12.40 -21.72
N VAL A 128 -2.76 11.30 -22.45
CA VAL A 128 -1.90 10.17 -22.07
C VAL A 128 -0.44 10.54 -22.25
N LEU A 129 0.32 10.51 -21.16
CA LEU A 129 1.76 10.78 -21.15
C LEU A 129 2.58 9.54 -21.56
N ILE A 130 2.27 8.38 -20.97
CA ILE A 130 2.94 7.09 -21.19
C ILE A 130 1.99 5.95 -20.79
N ARG A 131 2.14 4.77 -21.41
CA ARG A 131 1.34 3.56 -21.16
C ARG A 131 2.23 2.37 -20.83
N TRP A 132 1.65 1.34 -20.21
CA TRP A 132 2.32 0.03 -20.09
C TRP A 132 2.83 -0.43 -21.46
N GLY A 133 4.07 -0.91 -21.48
CA GLY A 133 4.70 -1.42 -22.70
C GLY A 133 5.47 -0.38 -23.51
N ASP A 134 5.24 0.93 -23.29
CA ASP A 134 5.99 1.96 -24.01
C ASP A 134 7.50 1.82 -23.75
N PRO A 135 8.36 1.79 -24.77
CA PRO A 135 9.80 1.61 -24.59
C PRO A 135 10.41 2.84 -23.90
N ILE A 136 11.06 2.64 -22.76
CA ILE A 136 11.70 3.73 -22.01
C ILE A 136 13.23 3.68 -22.11
N LEU A 137 13.84 2.50 -22.24
CA LEU A 137 15.29 2.40 -22.38
C LEU A 137 15.72 2.61 -23.84
N PRO A 138 16.89 3.23 -24.09
CA PRO A 138 17.49 3.22 -25.42
C PRO A 138 17.63 1.79 -25.96
N GLY A 139 17.08 1.54 -27.16
CA GLY A 139 17.11 0.22 -27.81
C GLY A 139 16.05 -0.77 -27.29
N ALA A 140 15.19 -0.39 -26.34
CA ALA A 140 14.06 -1.24 -25.96
C ALA A 140 13.11 -1.46 -27.15
N LEU A 141 12.62 -2.70 -27.27
CA LEU A 141 11.68 -3.08 -28.32
C LEU A 141 10.36 -2.35 -28.15
N ALA A 142 9.71 -2.03 -29.27
CA ALA A 142 8.34 -1.53 -29.28
C ALA A 142 7.40 -2.56 -28.61
N PHE A 143 6.33 -2.06 -28.01
CA PHE A 143 5.34 -2.94 -27.40
C PHE A 143 4.65 -3.81 -28.45
N ASP A 144 4.60 -5.11 -28.17
CA ASP A 144 3.88 -6.09 -28.96
C ASP A 144 3.29 -7.12 -27.99
N VAL A 145 1.98 -7.02 -27.75
CA VAL A 145 1.27 -7.87 -26.77
C VAL A 145 1.36 -9.36 -27.12
N ASP A 146 1.46 -9.69 -28.41
CA ASP A 146 1.48 -11.08 -28.90
C ASP A 146 2.90 -11.67 -28.93
N ASN A 147 3.93 -10.83 -28.79
CA ASN A 147 5.34 -11.25 -28.80
C ASN A 147 6.15 -10.63 -27.63
N GLN A 148 5.55 -10.55 -26.44
CA GLN A 148 6.28 -10.10 -25.24
C GLN A 148 7.30 -11.13 -24.75
N SER A 149 8.39 -10.62 -24.17
CA SER A 149 9.42 -11.39 -23.49
C SER A 149 9.83 -10.70 -22.18
N PRO A 150 10.43 -11.42 -21.22
CA PRO A 150 10.94 -10.79 -20.01
C PRO A 150 11.96 -9.68 -20.31
N ALA A 151 12.78 -9.86 -21.36
CA ALA A 151 13.78 -8.88 -21.78
C ALA A 151 13.15 -7.61 -22.38
N SER A 152 12.14 -7.74 -23.24
CA SER A 152 11.41 -6.58 -23.78
C SER A 152 10.69 -5.83 -22.67
N GLN A 153 9.96 -6.55 -21.81
CA GLN A 153 9.24 -5.96 -20.70
C GLN A 153 10.19 -5.23 -19.74
N ALA A 154 11.41 -5.73 -19.52
CA ALA A 154 12.42 -5.07 -18.68
C ALA A 154 12.99 -3.76 -19.26
N GLY A 155 12.75 -3.46 -20.55
CA GLY A 155 13.11 -2.18 -21.18
C GLY A 155 11.94 -1.20 -21.38
N GLN A 156 10.72 -1.63 -21.09
CA GLN A 156 9.46 -0.91 -21.33
C GLN A 156 8.88 -0.36 -20.04
N PHE A 157 7.90 0.55 -20.09
CA PHE A 157 7.16 0.98 -18.91
C PHE A 157 6.38 -0.21 -18.31
N GLY A 158 6.35 -0.31 -16.98
CA GLY A 158 5.71 -1.41 -16.26
C GLY A 158 4.17 -1.36 -16.27
N TYR A 159 3.55 -2.29 -15.54
CA TYR A 159 2.10 -2.50 -15.52
C TYR A 159 1.45 -1.96 -14.23
N ASN A 160 0.21 -1.46 -14.33
CA ASN A 160 -0.54 -0.80 -13.26
C ASN A 160 0.32 0.21 -12.51
N ASN A 161 0.59 1.33 -13.18
CA ASN A 161 1.28 2.44 -12.55
C ASN A 161 0.53 2.89 -11.29
N ASP A 162 1.25 3.03 -10.19
CA ASP A 162 0.72 3.60 -8.95
C ASP A 162 1.44 4.93 -8.67
N PHE A 163 1.99 5.15 -7.48
CA PHE A 163 2.63 6.41 -7.11
C PHE A 163 3.56 6.94 -8.17
N LEU A 164 3.40 8.23 -8.45
CA LEU A 164 4.21 8.99 -9.39
C LEU A 164 4.68 10.29 -8.76
N VAL A 165 5.89 10.70 -9.13
CA VAL A 165 6.43 12.02 -8.83
C VAL A 165 7.27 12.51 -10.00
N VAL A 166 7.23 13.81 -10.27
CA VAL A 166 8.12 14.45 -11.24
C VAL A 166 9.16 15.26 -10.49
N VAL A 167 10.44 14.92 -10.66
CA VAL A 167 11.56 15.67 -10.07
C VAL A 167 12.30 16.48 -11.15
N PRO A 168 12.74 17.72 -10.87
CA PRO A 168 13.27 18.61 -11.91
C PRO A 168 14.67 18.19 -12.37
N LEU A 169 14.95 18.34 -13.67
CA LEU A 169 16.29 18.24 -14.28
C LEU A 169 16.94 19.60 -14.54
N ASP A 170 16.15 20.67 -14.51
CA ASP A 170 16.62 22.04 -14.70
C ASP A 170 15.89 23.00 -13.76
N ARG A 171 16.44 24.21 -13.59
CA ARG A 171 15.89 25.24 -12.68
C ARG A 171 14.54 25.79 -13.13
N LYS A 172 14.21 25.71 -14.42
CA LYS A 172 12.94 26.22 -14.98
C LYS A 172 11.83 25.18 -14.92
N PHE A 173 12.17 23.97 -14.49
CA PHE A 173 11.33 22.79 -14.53
C PHE A 173 10.72 22.52 -15.91
N THR A 174 11.50 22.78 -16.96
CA THR A 174 11.15 22.49 -18.36
C THR A 174 11.44 21.04 -18.73
N ARG A 175 12.37 20.40 -18.02
CA ARG A 175 12.65 18.96 -18.07
C ARG A 175 12.60 18.37 -16.67
N GLY A 176 12.23 17.11 -16.59
CA GLY A 176 12.12 16.38 -15.33
C GLY A 176 12.30 14.87 -15.51
N LEU A 177 12.31 14.17 -14.38
CA LEU A 177 12.25 12.72 -14.30
C LEU A 177 10.92 12.35 -13.68
N LEU A 178 10.08 11.66 -14.47
CA LEU A 178 8.90 10.97 -13.99
C LEU A 178 9.35 9.66 -13.36
N VAL A 179 9.16 9.52 -12.05
CA VAL A 179 9.44 8.30 -11.30
C VAL A 179 8.12 7.66 -10.91
N VAL A 180 7.94 6.39 -11.28
CA VAL A 180 6.64 5.70 -11.21
C VAL A 180 6.80 4.30 -10.63
N ASN A 181 5.91 3.93 -9.72
CA ASN A 181 5.76 2.56 -9.22
C ASN A 181 4.92 1.70 -10.16
N HIS A 182 5.17 0.40 -10.20
CA HIS A 182 4.39 -0.61 -10.92
C HIS A 182 3.98 -1.71 -9.94
N GLU A 183 2.74 -1.61 -9.46
CA GLU A 183 2.26 -2.32 -8.27
C GLU A 183 2.01 -3.80 -8.57
N TYR A 184 1.19 -4.10 -9.57
CA TYR A 184 0.80 -5.47 -9.88
C TYR A 184 0.51 -5.65 -11.36
N THR A 185 0.32 -6.90 -11.79
CA THR A 185 -0.13 -7.22 -13.15
C THR A 185 -1.52 -7.84 -13.17
N ASN A 186 -2.20 -7.63 -14.29
CA ASN A 186 -3.40 -8.34 -14.70
C ASN A 186 -3.04 -9.30 -15.84
N GLU A 187 -2.53 -10.48 -15.52
CA GLU A 187 -2.07 -11.47 -16.51
C GLU A 187 -3.16 -11.89 -17.51
N GLU A 188 -4.44 -11.83 -17.11
CA GLU A 188 -5.61 -12.04 -17.97
C GLU A 188 -5.77 -10.97 -19.06
N LEU A 189 -5.27 -9.76 -18.81
CA LEU A 189 -5.23 -8.66 -19.78
C LEU A 189 -3.90 -8.60 -20.53
N MET A 190 -2.83 -9.18 -19.95
CA MET A 190 -1.51 -9.21 -20.59
C MET A 190 -1.36 -10.30 -21.64
N PHE A 191 -2.05 -11.43 -21.50
CA PHE A 191 -1.82 -12.61 -22.34
C PHE A 191 -3.11 -13.23 -22.86
N ARG A 192 -3.14 -13.50 -24.17
CA ARG A 192 -4.25 -14.25 -24.80
C ARG A 192 -4.33 -15.66 -24.20
N GLY A 193 -5.55 -16.11 -23.93
CA GLY A 193 -5.83 -17.46 -23.44
C GLY A 193 -5.32 -17.74 -22.02
N TYR A 194 -4.96 -16.71 -21.25
CA TYR A 194 -4.58 -16.90 -19.85
C TYR A 194 -5.75 -17.44 -19.03
N ALA A 195 -5.60 -18.66 -18.52
CA ALA A 195 -6.63 -19.37 -17.74
C ALA A 195 -6.30 -19.46 -16.24
N GLY A 196 -5.32 -18.67 -15.77
CA GLY A 196 -4.87 -18.65 -14.37
C GLY A 196 -3.42 -19.12 -14.18
N GLY A 197 -2.87 -18.86 -12.99
CA GLY A 197 -1.46 -19.14 -12.68
C GLY A 197 -1.08 -20.62 -12.79
N ALA A 198 -2.01 -21.53 -12.52
CA ALA A 198 -1.75 -22.97 -12.58
C ALA A 198 -1.32 -23.43 -13.99
N THR A 199 -1.93 -22.83 -15.03
CA THR A 199 -1.69 -23.12 -16.45
C THR A 199 -0.76 -22.12 -17.13
N ALA A 200 -0.38 -21.05 -16.44
CA ALA A 200 0.52 -20.04 -16.99
C ALA A 200 1.88 -20.63 -17.36
N THR A 201 2.46 -20.15 -18.46
CA THR A 201 3.81 -20.57 -18.87
C THR A 201 4.87 -19.86 -18.03
N VAL A 202 6.05 -20.46 -17.90
CA VAL A 202 7.20 -19.83 -17.24
C VAL A 202 7.55 -18.48 -17.89
N GLN A 203 7.37 -18.35 -19.22
CA GLN A 203 7.59 -17.09 -19.92
C GLN A 203 6.60 -16.01 -19.48
N GLN A 204 5.30 -16.32 -19.39
CA GLN A 204 4.28 -15.39 -18.89
C GLN A 204 4.58 -14.93 -17.47
N MET A 205 4.98 -15.85 -16.58
CA MET A 205 5.35 -15.54 -15.20
C MET A 205 6.55 -14.59 -15.13
N ARG A 206 7.59 -14.83 -15.96
CA ARG A 206 8.78 -13.97 -16.01
C ARG A 206 8.49 -12.59 -16.60
N ILE A 207 7.58 -12.50 -17.57
CA ILE A 207 7.09 -11.22 -18.10
C ILE A 207 6.35 -10.45 -17.00
N ALA A 208 5.43 -11.11 -16.28
CA ALA A 208 4.71 -10.49 -15.18
C ALA A 208 5.68 -9.97 -14.09
N LEU A 209 6.67 -10.77 -13.69
CA LEU A 209 7.74 -10.36 -12.77
C LEU A 209 8.54 -9.15 -13.27
N ALA A 210 8.86 -9.10 -14.57
CA ALA A 210 9.57 -7.98 -15.19
C ALA A 210 8.70 -6.71 -15.30
N ALA A 211 7.38 -6.82 -15.22
CA ALA A 211 6.45 -5.70 -15.30
C ALA A 211 6.23 -4.97 -13.96
N HIS A 212 6.60 -5.58 -12.83
CA HIS A 212 6.59 -4.95 -11.50
C HIS A 212 7.77 -3.98 -11.33
N GLY A 213 7.79 -3.28 -10.18
CA GLY A 213 8.94 -2.49 -9.74
C GLY A 213 8.73 -1.00 -9.94
N MET A 214 9.65 -0.35 -10.64
CA MET A 214 9.58 1.09 -10.90
C MET A 214 10.09 1.46 -12.30
N SER A 215 9.76 2.68 -12.73
CA SER A 215 10.34 3.33 -13.91
C SER A 215 10.83 4.73 -13.56
N VAL A 216 11.99 5.10 -14.09
CA VAL A 216 12.46 6.48 -14.17
C VAL A 216 12.45 6.85 -15.66
N VAL A 217 11.74 7.93 -16.01
CA VAL A 217 11.54 8.36 -17.40
C VAL A 217 11.78 9.85 -17.52
N GLU A 218 12.68 10.25 -18.40
CA GLU A 218 12.89 11.65 -18.78
C GLU A 218 11.63 12.19 -19.47
N VAL A 219 11.15 13.33 -18.99
CA VAL A 219 10.00 14.05 -19.52
C VAL A 219 10.35 15.51 -19.77
N GLU A 220 9.71 16.11 -20.77
CA GLU A 220 9.89 17.51 -21.15
C GLU A 220 8.56 18.20 -21.37
N ARG A 221 8.50 19.49 -21.02
CA ARG A 221 7.34 20.35 -21.30
C ARG A 221 7.31 20.69 -22.78
N VAL A 222 6.10 20.70 -23.33
CA VAL A 222 5.82 21.18 -24.68
C VAL A 222 5.52 22.67 -24.61
N ASP A 223 6.56 23.50 -24.75
CA ASP A 223 6.48 24.97 -24.79
C ASP A 223 5.39 25.56 -23.88
N ARG A 224 4.50 26.40 -24.43
CA ARG A 224 3.43 27.12 -23.70
C ARG A 224 2.10 26.36 -23.69
N THR A 225 2.07 25.06 -24.03
CA THR A 225 0.81 24.31 -24.09
C THR A 225 0.40 23.75 -22.73
N GLY A 226 1.33 23.65 -21.77
CA GLY A 226 1.11 22.99 -20.49
C GLY A 226 1.24 21.45 -20.54
N GLU A 227 1.41 20.88 -21.74
CA GLU A 227 1.60 19.44 -21.95
C GLU A 227 3.02 19.01 -21.53
N TRP A 228 3.13 17.79 -21.01
CA TRP A 228 4.40 17.06 -20.88
C TRP A 228 4.45 15.90 -21.87
N ARG A 229 5.65 15.57 -22.34
CA ARG A 229 5.93 14.39 -23.17
C ARG A 229 7.11 13.62 -22.63
N ILE A 230 7.14 12.32 -22.91
CA ILE A 230 8.35 11.51 -22.68
C ILE A 230 9.43 11.91 -23.69
N VAL A 231 10.68 11.93 -23.24
CA VAL A 231 11.83 12.12 -24.12
C VAL A 231 12.08 10.81 -24.86
N THR A 232 11.94 10.83 -26.19
CA THR A 232 12.06 9.64 -27.05
C THR A 232 13.39 9.55 -27.80
N HIS A 233 14.21 10.60 -27.73
CA HIS A 233 15.45 10.74 -28.48
C HIS A 233 16.64 11.03 -27.55
N GLY A 234 17.86 10.93 -28.09
CA GLY A 234 19.08 11.16 -27.33
C GLY A 234 19.46 10.02 -26.38
N ARG A 235 20.43 10.28 -25.49
CA ARG A 235 21.06 9.28 -24.63
C ARG A 235 20.14 8.75 -23.53
N ARG A 236 19.21 9.58 -23.04
CA ARG A 236 18.24 9.23 -21.99
C ARG A 236 18.89 8.53 -20.79
N HIS A 237 19.99 9.08 -20.31
CA HIS A 237 20.88 8.41 -19.35
C HIS A 237 20.27 8.28 -17.94
N TYR A 238 19.15 8.96 -17.66
CA TYR A 238 18.40 8.73 -16.42
C TYR A 238 17.33 7.64 -16.56
N ASN A 239 16.95 7.26 -17.79
CA ASN A 239 15.88 6.28 -17.98
C ASN A 239 16.30 4.93 -17.40
N ARG A 240 15.42 4.36 -16.57
CA ARG A 240 15.72 3.14 -15.84
C ARG A 240 14.46 2.32 -15.59
N ARG A 241 14.59 1.00 -15.73
CA ARG A 241 13.63 0.04 -15.18
C ARG A 241 14.20 -0.64 -13.95
N LEU A 242 13.38 -0.67 -12.90
CA LEU A 242 13.57 -1.52 -11.75
C LEU A 242 12.47 -2.59 -11.79
N THR A 243 12.82 -3.84 -11.60
CA THR A 243 11.93 -5.00 -11.78
C THR A 243 12.01 -5.95 -10.59
N GLY A 244 11.23 -7.03 -10.63
CA GLY A 244 11.36 -8.15 -9.70
C GLY A 244 12.74 -8.86 -9.71
N TYR A 245 13.67 -8.46 -10.58
CA TYR A 245 15.03 -9.03 -10.69
C TYR A 245 16.16 -8.03 -10.41
N THR A 246 15.86 -6.74 -10.17
CA THR A 246 16.90 -5.72 -9.98
C THR A 246 17.70 -5.96 -8.69
N PRO A 247 19.03 -6.04 -8.73
CA PRO A 247 19.84 -6.14 -7.51
C PRO A 247 19.70 -4.91 -6.62
N MET A 248 19.50 -5.12 -5.33
CA MET A 248 19.35 -4.10 -4.30
C MET A 248 20.15 -4.47 -3.05
N GLU A 249 20.37 -3.50 -2.17
CA GLU A 249 21.04 -3.71 -0.89
C GLU A 249 20.13 -3.41 0.30
N PHE A 250 20.34 -4.14 1.40
CA PHE A 250 19.75 -3.79 2.69
C PHE A 250 20.64 -2.78 3.42
N THR A 251 19.99 -1.80 4.05
CA THR A 251 20.65 -0.86 4.97
C THR A 251 19.97 -0.87 6.33
N GLY A 252 20.66 -0.36 7.34
CA GLY A 252 20.14 -0.26 8.71
C GLY A 252 20.25 -1.56 9.52
N PRO A 253 19.66 -1.59 10.73
CA PRO A 253 20.05 -2.54 11.77
C PRO A 253 19.72 -4.02 11.51
N ALA A 254 18.80 -4.34 10.58
CA ALA A 254 18.52 -5.74 10.25
C ALA A 254 19.32 -6.25 9.05
N ALA A 255 20.05 -5.39 8.33
CA ALA A 255 20.94 -5.81 7.26
C ALA A 255 22.00 -6.78 7.82
N GLY A 256 22.15 -7.94 7.20
CA GLY A 256 23.07 -8.98 7.67
C GLY A 256 22.47 -9.99 8.65
N SER A 257 21.23 -9.76 9.12
CA SER A 257 20.54 -10.64 10.05
C SER A 257 20.36 -12.05 9.45
N PRO A 258 20.47 -13.12 10.27
CA PRO A 258 20.09 -14.47 9.85
C PRO A 258 18.66 -14.58 9.31
N LEU A 259 17.77 -13.66 9.69
CA LEU A 259 16.40 -13.58 9.18
C LEU A 259 16.30 -13.15 7.71
N LEU A 260 17.36 -12.56 7.16
CA LEU A 260 17.46 -12.10 5.76
C LEU A 260 18.40 -12.94 4.90
N ARG A 261 19.00 -14.01 5.44
CA ARG A 261 19.93 -14.86 4.71
C ARG A 261 19.19 -15.92 3.90
N THR A 262 19.63 -16.14 2.67
CA THR A 262 19.19 -17.25 1.83
C THR A 262 20.40 -17.98 1.26
N ALA A 263 20.19 -19.10 0.57
CA ALA A 263 21.28 -19.80 -0.10
C ALA A 263 21.97 -18.91 -1.16
N ALA A 264 21.21 -18.05 -1.84
CA ALA A 264 21.72 -17.12 -2.85
C ALA A 264 22.38 -15.86 -2.27
N ASP A 265 22.07 -15.51 -1.02
CA ASP A 265 22.69 -14.41 -0.28
C ASP A 265 22.95 -14.85 1.17
N PRO A 266 24.06 -15.58 1.43
CA PRO A 266 24.39 -16.09 2.75
C PRO A 266 24.79 -14.99 3.73
N HIS A 267 25.03 -13.76 3.26
CA HIS A 267 25.35 -12.63 4.10
C HIS A 267 24.10 -11.82 4.51
N GLY A 268 22.98 -11.92 3.78
CA GLY A 268 21.73 -11.24 4.14
C GLY A 268 21.77 -9.73 3.93
N VAL A 269 22.55 -9.27 2.94
CA VAL A 269 22.79 -7.85 2.65
C VAL A 269 22.41 -7.46 1.22
N ARG A 270 22.08 -8.42 0.34
CA ARG A 270 21.68 -8.17 -1.05
C ARG A 270 20.40 -8.89 -1.37
N VAL A 271 19.49 -8.25 -2.09
CA VAL A 271 18.20 -8.83 -2.51
C VAL A 271 17.96 -8.59 -3.99
N LEU A 272 17.24 -9.52 -4.63
CA LEU A 272 16.77 -9.36 -6.00
C LEU A 272 15.33 -8.86 -6.00
N GLY A 273 15.17 -7.66 -6.52
CA GLY A 273 13.91 -7.07 -6.90
C GLY A 273 13.11 -6.42 -5.80
N SER A 274 12.04 -5.78 -6.26
CA SER A 274 10.95 -5.25 -5.46
C SER A 274 9.63 -5.78 -5.99
N LEU A 275 8.65 -5.91 -5.10
CA LEU A 275 7.33 -6.45 -5.42
C LEU A 275 6.24 -5.57 -4.84
N ASN A 276 5.12 -5.46 -5.54
CA ASN A 276 3.95 -4.76 -5.06
C ASN A 276 4.25 -3.33 -4.61
N ASN A 277 4.94 -2.60 -5.50
CA ASN A 277 5.30 -1.20 -5.30
C ASN A 277 4.03 -0.35 -5.32
N CYS A 278 3.50 0.00 -4.15
CA CYS A 278 2.23 0.69 -4.00
C CYS A 278 2.43 2.21 -4.12
N SER A 279 2.26 2.95 -3.02
CA SER A 279 2.55 4.38 -2.95
C SER A 279 4.03 4.67 -2.64
N GLY A 280 4.34 5.92 -2.30
CA GLY A 280 5.72 6.37 -2.14
C GLY A 280 5.87 7.70 -1.43
N GLY A 281 7.04 8.32 -1.62
CA GLY A 281 7.35 9.63 -1.07
C GLY A 281 8.58 10.25 -1.72
N LEU A 282 8.69 11.58 -1.68
CA LEU A 282 9.89 12.30 -2.12
C LEU A 282 10.67 12.75 -0.88
N THR A 283 11.96 12.42 -0.82
CA THR A 283 12.81 12.87 0.28
C THR A 283 13.28 14.31 0.07
N PRO A 284 13.57 15.07 1.14
CA PRO A 284 14.17 16.40 1.04
C PRO A 284 15.54 16.44 0.35
N TRP A 285 16.19 15.29 0.13
CA TRP A 285 17.49 15.18 -0.57
C TRP A 285 17.36 14.64 -2.00
N GLY A 286 16.13 14.56 -2.53
CA GLY A 286 15.86 14.32 -3.95
C GLY A 286 15.93 12.85 -4.38
N THR A 287 15.71 11.92 -3.45
CA THR A 287 15.49 10.49 -3.75
C THR A 287 14.01 10.15 -3.60
N VAL A 288 13.58 9.06 -4.25
CA VAL A 288 12.20 8.61 -4.23
C VAL A 288 12.08 7.34 -3.39
N LEU A 289 11.08 7.32 -2.52
CA LEU A 289 10.70 6.18 -1.70
C LEU A 289 9.54 5.43 -2.34
N SER A 290 9.56 4.11 -2.26
CA SER A 290 8.48 3.22 -2.68
C SER A 290 8.18 2.21 -1.57
N GLY A 291 6.90 1.94 -1.33
CA GLY A 291 6.45 0.93 -0.36
C GLY A 291 6.16 -0.41 -1.04
N GLU A 292 6.76 -1.49 -0.52
CA GLU A 292 6.32 -2.85 -0.86
C GLU A 292 5.11 -3.23 0.00
N GLU A 293 3.94 -3.37 -0.61
CA GLU A 293 2.66 -3.57 0.08
C GLU A 293 2.26 -5.05 0.09
N ASN A 294 1.48 -5.54 -0.87
CA ASN A 294 0.96 -6.90 -0.89
C ASN A 294 1.99 -7.92 -1.44
N PHE A 295 3.23 -7.88 -0.95
CA PHE A 295 4.31 -8.79 -1.34
C PHE A 295 4.03 -10.26 -0.96
N ASN A 296 3.18 -10.50 0.03
CA ASN A 296 2.86 -11.83 0.55
C ASN A 296 2.18 -12.73 -0.49
N GLN A 297 1.40 -12.15 -1.41
CA GLN A 297 0.57 -12.91 -2.36
C GLN A 297 1.38 -13.67 -3.43
N TYR A 298 2.66 -13.36 -3.58
CA TYR A 298 3.55 -13.98 -4.57
C TYR A 298 4.28 -15.21 -4.04
N PHE A 299 4.17 -15.50 -2.75
CA PHE A 299 4.83 -16.63 -2.09
C PHE A 299 3.88 -17.82 -1.92
N VAL A 300 4.41 -19.02 -2.14
CA VAL A 300 3.69 -20.30 -2.05
C VAL A 300 4.49 -21.32 -1.23
N GLY A 301 3.89 -22.46 -0.91
CA GLY A 301 4.59 -23.54 -0.18
C GLY A 301 4.79 -23.26 1.31
N GLY A 302 3.98 -22.38 1.91
CA GLY A 302 4.06 -22.10 3.34
C GLY A 302 3.64 -23.29 4.22
N ASP A 303 2.89 -24.24 3.68
CA ASP A 303 2.57 -25.53 4.31
C ASP A 303 3.82 -26.38 4.57
N GLY A 304 4.82 -26.31 3.70
CA GLY A 304 6.12 -26.95 3.84
C GLY A 304 7.17 -26.11 4.59
N ALA A 305 6.84 -24.91 5.07
CA ALA A 305 7.79 -24.06 5.78
C ALA A 305 8.18 -24.64 7.16
N PRO A 306 9.40 -24.34 7.67
CA PRO A 306 9.80 -24.74 9.01
C PRO A 306 8.80 -24.30 10.09
N ALA A 307 8.48 -25.18 11.04
CA ALA A 307 7.44 -24.95 12.04
C ALA A 307 7.61 -23.63 12.82
N GLY A 308 8.85 -23.26 13.16
CA GLY A 308 9.16 -22.01 13.85
C GLY A 308 8.90 -20.73 13.01
N ALA A 309 8.92 -20.83 11.68
CA ALA A 309 8.66 -19.68 10.78
C ALA A 309 7.16 -19.46 10.53
N LYS A 310 6.33 -20.52 10.63
CA LYS A 310 4.91 -20.47 10.28
C LYS A 310 4.10 -19.38 11.03
N PRO A 311 4.29 -19.14 12.34
CA PRO A 311 3.55 -18.06 13.02
C PRO A 311 3.81 -16.68 12.42
N ALA A 312 5.07 -16.37 12.09
CA ALA A 312 5.43 -15.11 11.45
C ALA A 312 4.89 -15.05 10.02
N LEU A 313 5.06 -16.11 9.22
CA LEU A 313 4.52 -16.16 7.86
C LEU A 313 2.99 -15.93 7.83
N ALA A 314 2.26 -16.60 8.72
CA ALA A 314 0.81 -16.46 8.84
C ALA A 314 0.41 -15.02 9.21
N ARG A 315 1.13 -14.38 10.15
CA ARG A 315 0.87 -12.99 10.56
C ARG A 315 1.09 -11.96 9.44
N TYR A 316 1.94 -12.29 8.48
CA TYR A 316 2.19 -11.50 7.28
C TYR A 316 1.31 -11.93 6.08
N GLY A 317 0.29 -12.77 6.32
CA GLY A 317 -0.70 -13.14 5.31
C GLY A 317 -0.22 -14.15 4.27
N ILE A 318 0.82 -14.94 4.58
CA ILE A 318 1.26 -16.07 3.75
C ILE A 318 0.52 -17.32 4.21
N ASP A 319 -0.11 -18.05 3.28
CA ASP A 319 -0.83 -19.29 3.60
C ASP A 319 0.15 -20.38 4.04
N VAL A 320 0.00 -20.85 5.28
CA VAL A 320 0.82 -21.92 5.89
C VAL A 320 0.11 -23.26 6.00
N SER A 321 -1.08 -23.36 5.38
CA SER A 321 -1.96 -24.53 5.39
C SER A 321 -2.02 -25.24 4.04
N LYS A 322 -1.74 -24.53 2.94
CA LYS A 322 -1.77 -25.05 1.57
C LYS A 322 -0.54 -24.62 0.80
N ARG A 323 -0.06 -25.48 -0.10
CA ARG A 323 1.02 -25.12 -1.03
C ARG A 323 0.60 -23.96 -1.95
N TYR A 324 -0.53 -24.09 -2.63
CA TYR A 324 -1.05 -23.07 -3.54
C TYR A 324 -2.39 -22.53 -3.03
N PRO A 325 -2.44 -21.32 -2.46
CA PRO A 325 -3.70 -20.68 -2.13
C PRO A 325 -4.52 -20.34 -3.39
N SER A 326 -5.82 -20.12 -3.21
CA SER A 326 -6.69 -19.66 -4.31
C SER A 326 -6.17 -18.35 -4.89
N GLY A 327 -6.15 -18.24 -6.22
CA GLY A 327 -5.62 -17.06 -6.91
C GLY A 327 -4.09 -17.01 -7.03
N SER A 328 -3.38 -18.06 -6.60
CA SER A 328 -1.92 -18.18 -6.73
C SER A 328 -1.45 -17.94 -8.17
N ARG A 329 -0.33 -17.23 -8.29
CA ARG A 329 0.35 -16.95 -9.56
C ARG A 329 1.38 -18.03 -9.95
N TYR A 330 1.68 -18.97 -9.06
CA TYR A 330 2.62 -20.08 -9.28
C TYR A 330 4.03 -19.63 -9.73
N TRP A 331 4.47 -18.47 -9.25
CA TRP A 331 5.78 -17.90 -9.62
C TRP A 331 6.96 -18.77 -9.17
N ASP A 332 6.76 -19.70 -8.23
CA ASP A 332 7.76 -20.71 -7.85
C ASP A 332 8.20 -21.58 -9.03
N LYS A 333 7.34 -21.79 -10.04
CA LYS A 333 7.70 -22.51 -11.26
C LYS A 333 8.72 -21.75 -12.13
N ALA A 334 8.70 -20.42 -12.07
CA ALA A 334 9.62 -19.57 -12.83
C ALA A 334 10.90 -19.24 -12.05
N ASP A 335 10.78 -19.15 -10.73
CA ASP A 335 11.85 -18.77 -9.81
C ASP A 335 11.61 -19.38 -8.41
N ALA A 336 12.47 -20.32 -8.02
CA ALA A 336 12.32 -21.09 -6.78
C ALA A 336 12.36 -20.23 -5.50
N ARG A 337 12.79 -18.97 -5.58
CA ARG A 337 12.79 -18.04 -4.42
C ARG A 337 11.38 -17.81 -3.87
N PHE A 338 10.34 -17.96 -4.70
CA PHE A 338 8.93 -17.83 -4.29
C PHE A 338 8.37 -19.08 -3.60
N ASP A 339 9.13 -20.18 -3.54
CA ASP A 339 8.78 -21.40 -2.82
C ASP A 339 9.29 -21.35 -1.38
N VAL A 340 8.42 -21.03 -0.43
CA VAL A 340 8.77 -20.85 0.99
C VAL A 340 9.25 -22.15 1.63
N SER A 341 8.83 -23.32 1.11
CA SER A 341 9.35 -24.60 1.63
C SER A 341 10.83 -24.82 1.26
N LYS A 342 11.36 -24.09 0.27
CA LYS A 342 12.77 -24.13 -0.14
C LYS A 342 13.54 -22.92 0.37
N ASN A 343 12.91 -21.74 0.33
CA ASN A 343 13.50 -20.46 0.68
C ASN A 343 12.68 -19.76 1.78
N PRO A 344 12.65 -20.28 3.01
CA PRO A 344 11.75 -19.79 4.07
C PRO A 344 12.01 -18.35 4.51
N GLN A 345 13.21 -17.83 4.26
CA GLN A 345 13.60 -16.46 4.58
C GLN A 345 13.39 -15.47 3.41
N GLU A 346 13.09 -15.95 2.20
CA GLU A 346 12.86 -15.05 1.06
C GLU A 346 11.70 -14.08 1.30
N PRO A 347 10.55 -14.48 1.89
CA PRO A 347 9.51 -13.54 2.25
C PRO A 347 9.97 -12.40 3.17
N ASN A 348 10.96 -12.63 4.04
CA ASN A 348 11.49 -11.60 4.95
C ASN A 348 12.26 -10.50 4.22
N ARG A 349 12.64 -10.73 2.96
CA ARG A 349 13.42 -9.81 2.13
C ARG A 349 12.55 -8.83 1.31
N PHE A 350 11.24 -8.88 1.52
CA PHE A 350 10.22 -7.99 0.96
C PHE A 350 9.33 -7.38 2.06
N GLY A 351 8.63 -6.29 1.76
CA GLY A 351 7.82 -5.53 2.72
C GLY A 351 8.60 -4.38 3.36
N TRP A 352 9.51 -3.77 2.61
CA TRP A 352 10.37 -2.69 3.10
C TRP A 352 10.09 -1.39 2.33
N ILE A 353 10.41 -0.24 2.95
CA ILE A 353 10.59 1.00 2.19
C ILE A 353 11.89 0.89 1.38
N MET A 354 11.74 1.03 0.07
CA MET A 354 12.84 1.11 -0.88
C MET A 354 13.13 2.57 -1.23
N GLU A 355 14.40 2.94 -1.36
CA GLU A 355 14.85 4.24 -1.84
C GLU A 355 15.62 4.11 -3.17
N VAL A 356 15.21 4.91 -4.15
CA VAL A 356 15.81 5.02 -5.48
C VAL A 356 16.35 6.43 -5.68
N ASP A 357 17.57 6.52 -6.22
CA ASP A 357 18.12 7.79 -6.70
C ASP A 357 17.74 7.97 -8.18
N PRO A 358 16.78 8.85 -8.51
CA PRO A 358 16.37 9.02 -9.91
C PRO A 358 17.45 9.72 -10.75
N TYR A 359 18.39 10.44 -10.12
CA TYR A 359 19.45 11.17 -10.81
C TYR A 359 20.70 10.33 -11.11
N ASP A 360 20.69 9.05 -10.72
CA ASP A 360 21.79 8.11 -10.93
C ASP A 360 21.22 6.74 -11.32
N ALA A 361 21.14 6.48 -12.62
CA ALA A 361 20.57 5.25 -13.16
C ALA A 361 21.40 4.00 -12.82
N ASP A 362 22.68 4.16 -12.45
CA ASP A 362 23.58 3.07 -12.08
C ASP A 362 23.57 2.80 -10.56
N SER A 363 22.98 3.69 -9.77
CA SER A 363 22.91 3.53 -8.31
C SER A 363 22.19 2.26 -7.88
N THR A 364 22.71 1.55 -6.88
CA THR A 364 21.99 0.41 -6.27
C THR A 364 20.84 0.93 -5.40
N PRO A 365 19.58 0.51 -5.63
CA PRO A 365 18.47 0.84 -4.76
C PRO A 365 18.64 0.21 -3.37
N ARG A 366 18.08 0.87 -2.35
CA ARG A 366 18.28 0.48 -0.95
C ARG A 366 16.96 0.13 -0.29
N LYS A 367 16.89 -1.00 0.40
CA LYS A 367 15.79 -1.33 1.32
C LYS A 367 16.18 -0.92 2.74
N HIS A 368 15.45 0.01 3.35
CA HIS A 368 15.78 0.57 4.66
C HIS A 368 15.14 -0.22 5.80
N THR A 369 15.95 -1.06 6.45
CA THR A 369 15.43 -1.94 7.50
C THR A 369 15.03 -1.21 8.77
N ALA A 370 15.60 -0.02 9.03
CA ALA A 370 15.28 0.78 10.22
C ALA A 370 13.83 1.28 10.25
N LEU A 371 13.14 1.27 9.10
CA LEU A 371 11.74 1.69 8.95
C LEU A 371 10.75 0.54 9.25
N GLY A 372 11.24 -0.67 9.51
CA GLY A 372 10.44 -1.85 9.83
C GLY A 372 9.80 -2.52 8.61
N ARG A 373 9.43 -3.79 8.77
CA ARG A 373 8.87 -4.63 7.72
C ARG A 373 7.38 -4.88 7.91
N PHE A 374 6.59 -4.49 6.92
CA PHE A 374 5.13 -4.69 6.84
C PHE A 374 4.63 -4.33 5.43
N LYS A 375 3.31 -4.25 5.22
CA LYS A 375 2.74 -3.90 3.92
C LYS A 375 2.67 -2.38 3.78
N HIS A 376 3.76 -1.79 3.32
CA HIS A 376 3.88 -0.34 3.25
C HIS A 376 3.01 0.22 2.12
N GLU A 377 2.03 1.05 2.47
CA GLU A 377 1.40 1.94 1.47
C GLU A 377 2.48 2.87 0.88
N GLY A 378 3.30 3.48 1.74
CA GLY A 378 4.38 4.40 1.35
C GLY A 378 5.01 5.05 2.58
N ALA A 379 5.82 6.09 2.36
CA ALA A 379 6.48 6.83 3.44
C ALA A 379 6.37 8.34 3.21
N ALA A 380 5.56 9.01 4.03
CA ALA A 380 5.45 10.47 4.04
C ALA A 380 6.59 11.06 4.88
N VAL A 381 7.54 11.73 4.21
CA VAL A 381 8.73 12.29 4.85
C VAL A 381 8.56 13.77 5.17
N VAL A 382 8.85 14.15 6.42
CA VAL A 382 8.89 15.55 6.87
C VAL A 382 10.15 15.83 7.67
N VAL A 383 10.53 17.10 7.76
CA VAL A 383 11.63 17.55 8.62
C VAL A 383 11.03 18.14 9.90
N ALA A 384 11.35 17.53 11.04
CA ALA A 384 10.91 18.03 12.33
C ALA A 384 11.60 19.35 12.68
N LYS A 385 11.02 20.13 13.61
CA LYS A 385 11.63 21.35 14.15
C LYS A 385 13.04 21.12 14.73
N SER A 386 13.35 19.89 15.17
CA SER A 386 14.68 19.50 15.65
C SER A 386 15.74 19.37 14.53
N GLY A 387 15.31 19.39 13.26
CA GLY A 387 16.12 19.09 12.07
C GLY A 387 16.21 17.59 11.74
N GLN A 388 15.64 16.71 12.57
CA GLN A 388 15.56 15.28 12.26
C GLN A 388 14.52 15.00 11.19
N VAL A 389 14.77 13.97 10.40
CA VAL A 389 13.83 13.48 9.40
C VAL A 389 12.85 12.53 10.07
N VAL A 390 11.59 12.67 9.74
CA VAL A 390 10.50 11.82 10.22
C VAL A 390 9.81 11.20 9.01
N ALA A 391 9.61 9.88 9.04
CA ALA A 391 8.81 9.17 8.04
C ALA A 391 7.57 8.59 8.72
N TYR A 392 6.37 8.93 8.24
CA TYR A 392 5.11 8.31 8.64
C TYR A 392 4.72 7.25 7.63
N MET A 393 4.34 6.06 8.11
CA MET A 393 4.10 4.88 7.28
C MET A 393 2.82 4.19 7.74
N GLY A 394 1.98 3.78 6.79
CA GLY A 394 0.80 2.96 7.04
C GLY A 394 1.03 1.51 6.65
N ASP A 395 0.41 0.59 7.38
CA ASP A 395 0.36 -0.84 7.05
C ASP A 395 -1.02 -1.17 6.49
N ASP A 396 -1.13 -1.32 5.16
CA ASP A 396 -2.44 -1.51 4.48
C ASP A 396 -2.91 -2.97 4.59
N GLU A 397 -3.31 -3.33 5.80
CA GLU A 397 -4.04 -4.55 6.09
C GLU A 397 -5.10 -4.29 7.15
N ARG A 398 -6.20 -5.03 7.07
CA ARG A 398 -7.30 -4.85 8.02
C ARG A 398 -6.79 -5.09 9.44
N PHE A 399 -7.00 -4.08 10.27
CA PHE A 399 -6.65 -4.07 11.68
C PHE A 399 -5.12 -4.03 11.95
N ASP A 400 -4.29 -3.60 11.00
CA ASP A 400 -2.87 -3.40 11.26
C ASP A 400 -2.57 -2.01 11.87
N TYR A 401 -1.44 -1.37 11.59
CA TYR A 401 -0.94 -0.28 12.42
C TYR A 401 -0.46 0.94 11.61
N MET A 402 -0.31 2.09 12.28
CA MET A 402 0.50 3.22 11.77
C MET A 402 1.85 3.23 12.46
N TYR A 403 2.88 3.57 11.69
CA TYR A 403 4.23 3.66 12.17
C TYR A 403 4.83 5.03 11.92
N LYS A 404 5.81 5.37 12.74
CA LYS A 404 6.63 6.57 12.62
C LYS A 404 8.08 6.20 12.82
N PHE A 405 8.94 6.64 11.92
CA PHE A 405 10.37 6.61 12.08
C PHE A 405 10.90 8.02 12.34
N VAL A 406 11.92 8.15 13.19
CA VAL A 406 12.67 9.40 13.42
C VAL A 406 14.15 9.12 13.29
N SER A 407 14.84 9.80 12.37
CA SER A 407 16.27 9.62 12.12
C SER A 407 17.12 10.02 13.32
N ASP A 408 18.25 9.34 13.56
CA ASP A 408 19.18 9.73 14.63
C ASP A 408 19.89 11.05 14.28
N ARG A 409 20.23 11.22 12.99
CA ARG A 409 20.93 12.39 12.47
C ARG A 409 19.96 13.44 11.93
N LYS A 410 20.44 14.67 11.85
CA LYS A 410 19.71 15.81 11.28
C LYS A 410 19.98 15.93 9.78
N LEU A 411 19.00 16.48 9.06
CA LEU A 411 19.18 16.90 7.68
C LEU A 411 20.28 17.96 7.59
N ARG A 412 21.24 17.76 6.69
CA ARG A 412 22.18 18.81 6.28
C ARG A 412 21.52 19.67 5.21
N THR A 413 21.43 20.97 5.44
CA THR A 413 20.70 21.92 4.57
C THR A 413 21.54 22.49 3.43
N GLY A 414 22.82 22.12 3.33
CA GLY A 414 23.68 22.49 2.21
C GLY A 414 23.33 21.72 0.93
N ASN A 415 23.77 22.24 -0.21
CA ASN A 415 23.51 21.67 -1.54
C ASN A 415 24.73 20.94 -2.13
N SER A 416 25.75 20.63 -1.32
CA SER A 416 26.94 19.93 -1.82
C SER A 416 26.65 18.44 -2.06
N LYS A 417 27.48 17.80 -2.90
CA LYS A 417 27.46 16.34 -3.07
C LYS A 417 27.62 15.60 -1.74
N ALA A 418 28.45 16.13 -0.84
CA ALA A 418 28.68 15.56 0.49
C ALA A 418 27.46 15.69 1.41
N ASP A 419 26.73 16.81 1.35
CA ASP A 419 25.48 16.99 2.10
C ASP A 419 24.43 15.98 1.60
N ARG A 420 24.27 15.88 0.29
CA ARG A 420 23.35 14.91 -0.33
C ARG A 420 23.68 13.48 0.05
N GLU A 421 24.95 13.07 -0.06
CA GLU A 421 25.37 11.70 0.27
C GLU A 421 25.23 11.41 1.78
N SER A 422 25.45 12.40 2.64
CA SER A 422 25.15 12.26 4.07
C SER A 422 23.65 12.11 4.33
N ASN A 423 22.81 12.89 3.62
CA ASN A 423 21.36 12.87 3.79
C ASN A 423 20.71 11.57 3.29
N ARG A 424 21.28 10.99 2.24
CA ARG A 424 20.94 9.66 1.69
C ARG A 424 21.06 8.51 2.70
N ARG A 425 21.68 8.73 3.85
CA ARG A 425 21.88 7.74 4.92
C ARG A 425 21.03 8.05 6.17
N LEU A 426 20.09 9.00 6.09
CA LEU A 426 19.25 9.41 7.22
C LEU A 426 18.18 8.36 7.59
N LEU A 427 17.81 7.50 6.65
CA LEU A 427 16.86 6.41 6.86
C LEU A 427 17.52 5.11 7.33
N GLU A 428 18.85 5.09 7.46
CA GLU A 428 19.61 3.89 7.86
C GLU A 428 19.65 3.71 9.38
N SER A 429 19.48 4.79 10.16
CA SER A 429 19.52 4.72 11.62
C SER A 429 18.53 5.70 12.27
N GLY A 430 17.80 5.22 13.27
CA GLY A 430 16.78 6.01 13.95
C GLY A 430 15.98 5.19 14.95
N SER A 431 14.85 5.75 15.34
CA SER A 431 13.89 5.15 16.26
C SER A 431 12.57 4.89 15.54
N LEU A 432 12.07 3.65 15.64
CA LEU A 432 10.78 3.23 15.09
C LEU A 432 9.71 3.23 16.19
N TYR A 433 8.51 3.69 15.86
CA TYR A 433 7.36 3.81 16.75
C TYR A 433 6.11 3.24 16.08
N VAL A 434 5.16 2.78 16.90
CA VAL A 434 3.80 2.42 16.50
C VAL A 434 2.80 3.37 17.17
N ALA A 435 1.74 3.75 16.45
CA ALA A 435 0.72 4.66 16.98
C ALA A 435 -0.21 3.99 17.98
N LYS A 436 -0.60 4.75 19.00
CA LYS A 436 -1.77 4.52 19.84
C LYS A 436 -2.74 5.66 19.70
N LEU A 437 -3.97 5.39 19.28
CA LEU A 437 -5.02 6.41 19.17
C LEU A 437 -6.05 6.25 20.28
N GLY A 438 -6.67 7.35 20.67
CA GLY A 438 -7.81 7.42 21.58
C GLY A 438 -8.74 8.55 21.18
N PHE A 439 -9.96 8.55 21.71
CA PHE A 439 -11.00 9.51 21.35
C PHE A 439 -11.33 10.44 22.50
N THR A 440 -11.73 11.65 22.14
CA THR A 440 -12.48 12.57 23.00
C THR A 440 -13.95 12.49 22.57
N SER A 441 -14.87 12.38 23.53
CA SER A 441 -16.32 12.27 23.26
C SER A 441 -16.80 11.10 22.39
N ALA A 442 -16.12 9.94 22.41
CA ALA A 442 -16.51 8.74 21.65
C ALA A 442 -17.99 8.33 21.85
N GLY A 443 -18.53 8.51 23.06
CA GLY A 443 -19.92 8.19 23.39
C GLY A 443 -20.98 9.08 22.73
N GLU A 444 -20.58 10.12 22.00
CA GLU A 444 -21.47 11.02 21.25
C GLU A 444 -21.50 10.72 19.74
N ILE A 445 -20.62 9.85 19.25
CA ILE A 445 -20.47 9.54 17.82
C ILE A 445 -21.47 8.45 17.42
N ASP A 446 -22.70 8.79 17.06
CA ASP A 446 -23.76 7.81 16.76
C ASP A 446 -23.88 7.39 15.28
N GLY A 447 -22.93 7.79 14.44
CA GLY A 447 -22.92 7.50 13.01
C GLY A 447 -23.81 8.43 12.16
N THR A 448 -24.51 9.38 12.77
CA THR A 448 -25.34 10.37 12.04
C THR A 448 -24.51 11.46 11.34
N GLY A 449 -23.23 11.58 11.70
CA GLY A 449 -22.37 12.68 11.27
C GLY A 449 -22.59 13.97 12.06
N LYS A 450 -23.46 13.97 13.08
CA LYS A 450 -23.59 15.09 14.03
C LYS A 450 -22.29 15.22 14.83
N LEU A 451 -21.77 16.45 14.93
CA LEU A 451 -20.59 16.74 15.74
C LEU A 451 -20.85 16.43 17.22
N PRO A 452 -19.85 15.91 17.94
CA PRO A 452 -19.91 15.81 19.40
C PRO A 452 -20.08 17.19 20.06
N SER A 453 -20.43 17.21 21.34
CA SER A 453 -20.67 18.44 22.12
C SER A 453 -19.47 19.39 22.18
N ASP A 454 -18.25 18.88 22.00
CA ASP A 454 -17.02 19.66 21.90
C ASP A 454 -16.79 20.28 20.50
N GLY A 455 -17.71 20.02 19.56
CA GLY A 455 -17.74 20.59 18.23
C GLY A 455 -16.80 19.94 17.21
N ALA A 456 -16.17 18.80 17.52
CA ALA A 456 -15.22 18.17 16.60
C ALA A 456 -15.17 16.63 16.70
N PHE A 457 -14.96 15.96 15.57
CA PHE A 457 -14.50 14.56 15.56
C PHE A 457 -13.00 14.53 15.83
N ASN A 458 -12.61 14.55 17.10
CA ASN A 458 -11.23 14.69 17.56
C ASN A 458 -10.81 13.55 18.52
N GLY A 459 -9.55 13.57 18.92
CA GLY A 459 -8.99 12.55 19.80
C GLY A 459 -7.55 12.84 20.20
N THR A 460 -6.93 11.85 20.81
CA THR A 460 -5.53 11.89 21.25
C THR A 460 -4.73 10.76 20.61
N GLY A 461 -3.41 10.90 20.59
CA GLY A 461 -2.54 9.83 20.14
C GLY A 461 -1.16 9.85 20.78
N THR A 462 -0.58 8.67 20.97
CA THR A 462 0.75 8.44 21.56
C THR A 462 1.58 7.57 20.64
N TRP A 463 2.86 7.91 20.45
CA TRP A 463 3.81 7.08 19.72
C TRP A 463 4.54 6.16 20.70
N ILE A 464 4.34 4.85 20.56
CA ILE A 464 4.97 3.84 21.42
C ILE A 464 6.25 3.35 20.73
N PRO A 465 7.43 3.49 21.36
CA PRO A 465 8.68 3.08 20.72
C PRO A 465 8.77 1.56 20.58
N LEU A 466 9.26 1.12 19.43
CA LEU A 466 9.66 -0.26 19.12
C LEU A 466 11.19 -0.38 19.16
N THR A 467 11.89 0.60 18.62
CA THR A 467 13.36 0.69 18.65
C THR A 467 13.81 2.10 19.01
N ARG A 468 15.00 2.22 19.62
CA ARG A 468 15.65 3.50 19.89
C ARG A 468 17.16 3.32 20.04
N GLY A 469 17.94 4.21 19.41
CA GLY A 469 19.40 4.22 19.55
C GLY A 469 20.06 2.87 19.21
N GLY A 470 19.60 2.23 18.14
CA GLY A 470 20.13 0.92 17.71
C GLY A 470 19.76 -0.25 18.62
N LYS A 471 18.78 -0.10 19.52
CA LYS A 471 18.32 -1.17 20.42
C LYS A 471 16.83 -1.44 20.28
N SER A 472 16.44 -2.69 20.52
CA SER A 472 15.03 -3.08 20.72
C SER A 472 14.52 -2.53 22.05
N LEU A 473 13.27 -2.08 22.05
CA LEU A 473 12.50 -1.73 23.25
C LEU A 473 11.31 -2.69 23.45
N VAL A 474 11.35 -3.84 22.79
CA VAL A 474 10.33 -4.89 22.88
C VAL A 474 10.92 -6.07 23.64
N ALA A 475 10.34 -6.38 24.79
CA ALA A 475 10.83 -7.43 25.67
C ALA A 475 10.88 -8.79 24.95
N GLY A 476 12.03 -9.46 25.05
CA GLY A 476 12.25 -10.77 24.45
C GLY A 476 12.39 -10.78 22.92
N MET A 477 12.65 -9.63 22.29
CA MET A 477 12.96 -9.54 20.86
C MET A 477 14.25 -8.75 20.64
N ALA A 478 15.17 -9.31 19.86
CA ALA A 478 16.34 -8.60 19.35
C ALA A 478 15.93 -7.49 18.36
N ILE A 479 16.84 -6.56 18.04
CA ILE A 479 16.51 -5.43 17.16
C ILE A 479 16.15 -5.88 15.74
N ASP A 480 16.87 -6.85 15.19
CA ASP A 480 16.60 -7.40 13.87
C ASP A 480 15.27 -8.16 13.85
N GLU A 481 14.94 -8.91 14.90
CA GLU A 481 13.61 -9.52 15.07
C GLU A 481 12.49 -8.47 15.11
N VAL A 482 12.67 -7.35 15.84
CA VAL A 482 11.68 -6.26 15.86
C VAL A 482 11.51 -5.62 14.49
N LEU A 483 12.58 -5.47 13.70
CA LEU A 483 12.50 -4.83 12.39
C LEU A 483 11.99 -5.78 11.29
N VAL A 484 12.32 -7.07 11.32
CA VAL A 484 11.83 -8.07 10.35
C VAL A 484 10.41 -8.54 10.68
N HIS A 485 10.07 -8.59 11.97
CA HIS A 485 8.77 -9.00 12.47
C HIS A 485 8.06 -7.84 13.19
N THR A 486 8.10 -6.64 12.60
CA THR A 486 7.52 -5.41 13.15
C THR A 486 6.05 -5.54 13.55
N ARG A 487 5.25 -6.27 12.77
CA ARG A 487 3.86 -6.59 13.11
C ARG A 487 3.74 -7.36 14.43
N LEU A 488 4.54 -8.41 14.62
CA LEU A 488 4.57 -9.18 15.88
C LEU A 488 5.10 -8.35 17.06
N ALA A 489 6.06 -7.45 16.81
CA ALA A 489 6.55 -6.52 17.81
C ALA A 489 5.48 -5.50 18.24
N ALA A 490 4.67 -5.02 17.28
CA ALA A 490 3.52 -4.16 17.51
C ALA A 490 2.35 -4.91 18.19
N ASP A 491 2.21 -6.21 17.97
CA ASP A 491 1.17 -7.04 18.60
C ASP A 491 1.41 -7.25 20.11
N ARG A 492 2.64 -7.07 20.62
CA ARG A 492 2.95 -7.27 22.05
C ARG A 492 2.09 -6.36 22.94
N PRO A 493 1.63 -6.85 24.12
CA PRO A 493 0.67 -6.14 24.96
C PRO A 493 1.08 -4.69 25.27
N ALA A 494 0.07 -3.82 25.36
CA ALA A 494 0.12 -2.36 25.54
C ALA A 494 0.23 -1.48 24.26
N ARG A 495 -0.07 -2.02 23.07
CA ARG A 495 0.04 -1.31 21.77
C ARG A 495 -1.27 -1.50 20.96
N PRO A 496 -1.94 -0.49 20.36
CA PRO A 496 -3.27 -0.66 19.73
C PRO A 496 -3.21 -0.60 18.19
N ARG A 497 -4.30 -1.02 17.51
CA ARG A 497 -4.43 -1.17 16.05
C ARG A 497 -5.04 0.08 15.37
N TRP A 498 -4.58 0.40 14.16
CA TRP A 498 -5.14 1.42 13.26
C TRP A 498 -5.83 0.77 12.05
N THR A 499 -6.61 1.54 11.31
CA THR A 499 -6.98 1.18 9.94
C THR A 499 -6.78 2.35 9.01
N GLY A 500 -6.18 2.08 7.85
CA GLY A 500 -6.37 2.91 6.66
C GLY A 500 -7.85 3.17 6.41
N PRO A 501 -8.20 4.25 5.70
CA PRO A 501 -9.57 4.72 5.59
C PRO A 501 -10.50 3.63 5.01
N ARG A 502 -11.49 3.20 5.79
CA ARG A 502 -12.80 2.80 5.24
C ARG A 502 -13.59 4.08 4.99
N THR A 503 -13.25 4.76 3.91
CA THR A 503 -14.24 5.51 3.16
C THR A 503 -14.47 4.72 1.89
N SER A 504 -15.70 4.73 1.38
CA SER A 504 -15.93 4.53 -0.04
C SER A 504 -14.82 5.24 -0.80
N ARG A 505 -13.94 4.50 -1.49
CA ARG A 505 -12.90 5.10 -2.34
C ARG A 505 -13.63 5.73 -3.54
N SER A 506 -14.19 6.91 -3.34
CA SER A 506 -14.32 7.88 -4.40
C SER A 506 -12.93 8.47 -4.64
N ALA A 507 -12.45 8.27 -5.85
CA ALA A 507 -11.41 8.99 -6.56
C ALA A 507 -10.55 10.00 -5.76
N SER A 508 -9.25 9.71 -5.72
CA SER A 508 -8.23 10.69 -6.10
C SER A 508 -7.12 9.94 -6.81
#